data_AF-A0A3P1SLR1-F1
#
_entry.id   AF-A0A3P1SLR1-F1
#
_cell.length_a   1.000
_cell.length_b   1.000
_cell.length_c   1.000
_cell.angle_alpha   90.00
_cell.angle_beta   90.00
_cell.angle_gamma   90.00
#
_symmetry.space_group_name_H-M   'P 1'
#
loop_
_entity.id
_entity.type
_entity.pdbx_description
1 polymer ?
#
loop_
_entity_poly.entity_id
_entity_poly.type
_entity_poly.pdbx_seq_one_letter_code
_entity_poly.pdbx_strand_id
1 'polypeptide(L)' 'MVACPDLSSRPQICTRDYRPVCSQGQQPAMTYGNACSACADPSVTGYTPGACSR' A
#
# COMPACT_ATOMS: atom_id res chain seq x y z
N MET A 1 1.99 -8.94 -7.52
CA MET A 1 2.30 -8.31 -6.23
C MET A 1 3.44 -7.34 -6.44
N VAL A 2 3.33 -6.11 -5.92
CA VAL A 2 4.39 -5.09 -5.96
C VAL A 2 4.91 -4.93 -4.55
N ALA A 3 6.20 -5.15 -4.34
CA ALA A 3 6.81 -4.98 -3.03
C ALA A 3 6.96 -3.48 -2.72
N CYS A 4 6.72 -3.12 -1.46
CA CYS A 4 7.03 -1.77 -0.99
C CYS A 4 8.54 -1.61 -0.82
N PRO A 5 9.09 -0.42 -1.08
CA PRO A 5 10.50 -0.15 -0.81
C PRO A 5 10.78 -0.19 0.70
N ASP A 6 12.04 -0.43 1.05
CA ASP A 6 12.52 -0.55 2.43
C ASP A 6 12.14 0.67 3.30
N LEU A 7 12.11 0.47 4.62
CA LEU A 7 11.66 1.45 5.62
C LEU A 7 12.27 2.85 5.43
N SER A 8 13.51 2.94 4.95
CA SER A 8 14.20 4.22 4.68
C SER A 8 13.73 4.99 3.43
N SER A 9 13.00 4.35 2.51
CA SER A 9 12.55 4.93 1.23
C SER A 9 11.03 5.09 1.15
N ARG A 10 10.34 5.02 2.29
CA ARG A 10 8.88 5.06 2.32
C ARG A 10 8.36 6.49 2.20
N PRO A 11 7.46 6.75 1.24
CA PRO A 11 6.97 8.09 0.99
C PRO A 11 6.22 8.62 2.22
N GLN A 12 6.66 9.77 2.72
CA GLN A 12 5.96 10.51 3.79
C GLN A 12 4.84 11.39 3.23
N ILE A 13 4.92 11.71 1.93
CA ILE A 13 3.97 12.54 1.21
C ILE A 13 3.47 11.73 0.03
N CYS A 14 2.15 11.54 -0.03
CA CYS A 14 1.48 10.89 -1.13
C CYS A 14 0.56 11.86 -1.86
N THR A 15 0.57 11.78 -3.18
CA THR A 15 -0.41 12.47 -4.02
C THR A 15 -1.81 11.93 -3.74
N ARG A 16 -2.83 12.79 -3.86
CA ARG A 16 -4.25 12.39 -3.81
C ARG A 16 -4.72 11.78 -5.12
N ASP A 17 -3.90 10.92 -5.72
CA ASP A 17 -4.29 10.11 -6.86
C ASP A 17 -5.06 8.89 -6.35
N TYR A 18 -6.27 8.66 -6.86
CA TYR A 18 -7.11 7.56 -6.40
C TYR A 18 -6.96 6.36 -7.35
N ARG A 19 -6.12 5.40 -6.95
CA ARG A 19 -5.85 4.14 -7.65
C ARG A 19 -5.83 3.02 -6.61
N PRO A 20 -6.98 2.46 -6.23
CA PRO A 20 -7.08 1.59 -5.08
C PRO A 20 -6.14 0.39 -5.19
N VAL A 21 -5.51 0.04 -4.07
CA VAL A 21 -4.62 -1.12 -3.94
C VAL A 21 -4.97 -1.92 -2.69
N CYS A 22 -4.69 -3.21 -2.71
CA CYS A 22 -4.86 -4.08 -1.56
C CYS A 22 -3.51 -4.29 -0.86
N SER A 23 -3.43 -4.01 0.43
CA SER A 23 -2.19 -4.25 1.19
C SER A 23 -1.89 -5.73 1.33
N GLN A 24 -0.59 -6.05 1.40
CA GLN A 24 -0.05 -7.37 1.61
C GLN A 24 0.96 -7.31 2.77
N GLY A 25 0.95 -8.35 3.60
CA GLY A 25 1.79 -8.46 4.81
C GLY A 25 1.19 -7.84 6.07
N GLN A 26 0.20 -6.96 5.92
CA GLN A 26 -0.64 -6.50 7.01
C GLN A 26 -1.85 -7.42 7.16
N GLN A 27 -2.24 -7.75 8.39
CA GLN A 27 -3.46 -8.50 8.70
C GLN A 27 -4.36 -7.68 9.65
N PRO A 28 -5.64 -7.42 9.31
CA PRO A 28 -6.30 -7.78 8.05
C PRO A 28 -5.78 -6.96 6.86
N ALA A 29 -5.84 -7.54 5.66
CA ALA A 29 -5.55 -6.80 4.44
C ALA A 29 -6.54 -5.63 4.28
N MET A 30 -6.02 -4.44 4.02
CA MET A 30 -6.79 -3.21 3.89
C MET A 30 -6.67 -2.64 2.48
N THR A 31 -7.74 -2.00 2.02
CA THR A 31 -7.72 -1.27 0.76
C THR A 31 -7.20 0.14 1.01
N TYR A 32 -6.12 0.50 0.32
CA TYR A 32 -5.54 1.84 0.34
C TYR A 32 -5.95 2.60 -0.92
N GLY A 33 -6.03 3.93 -0.82
CA GLY A 33 -6.42 4.79 -1.94
C GLY A 33 -5.40 4.80 -3.09
N ASN A 34 -4.13 4.52 -2.80
CA ASN A 34 -3.09 4.30 -3.80
C ASN A 34 -1.89 3.53 -3.24
N ALA A 35 -1.00 3.12 -4.15
CA ALA A 35 0.25 2.43 -3.85
C ALA A 35 1.13 3.18 -2.85
N CYS A 36 1.19 4.51 -2.95
CA CYS A 36 1.98 5.34 -2.05
C CYS A 36 1.44 5.25 -0.62
N SER A 37 0.13 5.42 -0.44
CA SER A 37 -0.53 5.32 0.87
C SER A 37 -0.39 3.92 1.46
N ALA A 38 -0.39 2.87 0.65
CA ALA A 38 -0.13 1.50 1.11
C ALA A 38 1.30 1.35 1.66
N CYS A 39 2.30 1.76 0.88
CA CYS A 39 3.70 1.66 1.31
C CYS A 39 4.07 2.68 2.40
N ALA A 40 3.25 3.70 2.63
CA ALA A 40 3.36 4.64 3.74
C ALA A 40 2.98 4.01 5.10
N ASP A 41 2.43 2.78 5.13
CA ASP A 41 2.26 1.98 6.36
C ASP A 41 3.37 0.92 6.55
N PRO A 42 4.07 0.87 7.70
CA PRO A 42 5.26 0.03 7.87
C PRO A 42 4.92 -1.45 7.99
N SER A 43 3.65 -1.75 8.24
CA SER A 43 3.11 -3.12 8.31
C SER A 43 2.90 -3.72 6.92
N VAL A 44 2.96 -2.89 5.87
CA VAL A 44 2.70 -3.30 4.48
C VAL A 44 4.03 -3.64 3.80
N THR A 45 4.25 -4.93 3.55
CA THR A 45 5.43 -5.40 2.81
C THR A 45 5.22 -5.37 1.30
N GLY A 46 3.97 -5.29 0.83
CA GLY A 46 3.66 -5.11 -0.57
C GLY A 46 2.19 -4.79 -0.81
N TYR A 47 1.80 -4.66 -2.07
CA TYR A 47 0.43 -4.42 -2.45
C TYR A 47 0.08 -5.07 -3.79
N THR A 48 -1.21 -5.19 -4.07
CA THR A 48 -1.73 -5.55 -5.38
C THR A 48 -2.60 -4.42 -5.93
N PRO A 49 -2.52 -4.12 -7.24
CA PRO A 49 -3.43 -3.16 -7.86
C PRO A 49 -4.87 -3.68 -7.79
N GLY A 50 -5.80 -2.79 -7.43
CA GLY A 50 -7.20 -3.12 -7.18
C GLY A 50 -7.56 -3.14 -5.69
N ALA A 51 -8.82 -2.91 -5.36
CA ALA A 51 -9.31 -3.02 -3.99
C ALA A 51 -9.25 -4.48 -3.50
N CYS A 52 -9.11 -4.68 -2.18
CA CYS A 52 -9.20 -6.02 -1.62
C CYS A 52 -10.60 -6.59 -1.86
N SER A 53 -10.67 -7.73 -2.55
CA SER A 53 -11.85 -8.58 -2.60
C SER A 53 -12.12 -9.11 -1.19
N ARG A 54 -13.17 -8.59 -0.56
CA ARG A 54 -13.57 -8.83 0.83
C ARG A 54 -13.85 -10.30 1.12
#